data_AF-A0A9E0UGW4-F1
#
_entry.id   AF-A0A9E0UGW4-F1
#
_cell.length_a   1.000
_cell.length_b   1.000
_cell.length_c   1.000
_cell.angle_alpha   90.00
_cell.angle_beta   90.00
_cell.angle_gamma   90.00
#
_symmetry.space_group_name_H-M   'P 1'
#
loop_
_entity.id
_entity.type
_entity.pdbx_description
1 polymer ?
#
loop_
_entity_poly.entity_id
_entity_poly.type
_entity_poly.pdbx_seq_one_letter_code
_entity_poly.pdbx_strand_id
1 'polypeptide(L)'
;MRRFLLLISLALAAGTLGGQPSLKFLKKSVDLGPADPKGAPVAESVAFVNAGDEPLVVLKVAKSCECVQAKFSKRPVMPGDTAVLTVTFNPRGQQSGDYLRALKVYANTPEKMHILTVQGSVGTK
;
A
#
# COMPACT_ATOMS: atom_id res chain seq x y z
N MET A 1 6.54 -48.95 -46.63
CA MET A 1 7.38 -48.08 -45.79
C MET A 1 7.23 -46.65 -46.28
N ARG A 2 6.37 -45.85 -45.66
CA ARG A 2 6.22 -44.42 -45.98
C ARG A 2 6.67 -43.64 -44.75
N ARG A 3 7.86 -43.06 -44.85
CA ARG A 3 8.50 -42.22 -43.85
C ARG A 3 8.28 -40.75 -44.24
N PHE A 4 8.25 -39.91 -43.19
CA PHE A 4 8.61 -38.48 -43.17
C PHE A 4 7.55 -37.50 -43.68
N LEU A 5 7.22 -36.36 -43.04
CA LEU A 5 7.77 -35.63 -41.88
C LEU A 5 6.62 -34.81 -41.28
N LEU A 6 6.36 -34.94 -39.97
CA LEU A 6 5.57 -33.97 -39.21
C LEU A 6 6.52 -32.84 -38.76
N LEU A 7 6.46 -31.70 -39.44
CA LEU A 7 7.08 -30.47 -38.96
C LEU A 7 6.23 -29.94 -37.80
N ILE A 8 6.62 -30.27 -36.57
CA ILE A 8 6.10 -29.63 -35.36
C ILE A 8 6.71 -28.23 -35.32
N SER A 9 5.94 -27.23 -35.73
CA SER A 9 6.27 -25.83 -35.48
C SER A 9 6.14 -25.56 -33.98
N LEU A 10 7.28 -25.51 -33.29
CA LEU A 10 7.36 -24.99 -31.93
C LEU A 10 7.15 -23.47 -32.02
N ALA A 11 5.89 -23.05 -31.92
CA ALA A 11 5.57 -21.65 -31.70
C ALA A 11 6.09 -21.27 -30.31
N LEU A 12 7.26 -20.62 -30.29
CA LEU A 12 7.79 -19.98 -29.09
C LEU A 12 6.83 -18.83 -28.77
N ALA A 13 5.89 -19.07 -27.86
CA ALA A 13 5.10 -18.01 -27.25
C ALA A 13 6.07 -17.14 -26.44
N ALA A 14 6.65 -16.14 -27.09
CA ALA A 14 7.28 -15.02 -26.42
C ALA A 14 6.17 -14.30 -25.66
N GLY A 15 5.92 -14.73 -24.43
CA GLY A 15 5.10 -13.98 -23.49
C GLY A 15 5.69 -12.59 -23.44
N THR A 16 4.92 -11.58 -23.83
CA THR A 16 5.31 -10.20 -23.63
C THR A 16 5.57 -10.04 -22.14
N LEU A 17 6.83 -9.86 -21.74
CA LEU A 17 7.18 -9.32 -20.43
C LEU A 17 6.70 -7.86 -20.45
N GLY A 18 5.38 -7.68 -20.37
CA GLY A 18 4.76 -6.37 -20.21
C GLY A 18 5.08 -5.89 -18.81
N GLY A 19 5.57 -4.65 -18.71
CA GLY A 19 5.83 -4.06 -17.42
C GLY A 19 4.57 -3.95 -16.57
N GLN A 20 4.74 -3.90 -15.26
CA GLN A 20 3.68 -3.77 -14.27
C GLN A 20 4.11 -2.85 -13.13
N PRO A 21 3.22 -1.97 -12.64
CA PRO A 21 3.51 -1.17 -11.46
C PRO A 21 3.55 -2.08 -10.22
N SER A 22 4.43 -1.76 -9.29
CA SER A 22 4.59 -2.53 -8.04
C SER A 22 4.74 -1.59 -6.86
N LEU A 23 3.78 -1.63 -5.94
CA LEU A 23 3.83 -0.84 -4.71
C LEU A 23 4.56 -1.63 -3.64
N LYS A 24 5.65 -1.08 -3.12
CA LYS A 24 6.35 -1.64 -1.96
C LYS A 24 6.50 -0.59 -0.87
N PHE A 25 5.84 -0.81 0.27
CA PHE A 25 6.11 0.02 1.45
C PHE A 25 7.52 -0.21 1.97
N LEU A 26 8.22 0.87 2.32
CA LEU A 26 9.55 0.77 2.94
C LEU A 26 9.46 0.27 4.39
N LYS A 27 8.31 0.47 5.03
CA LYS A 27 7.95 -0.13 6.33
C LYS A 27 6.55 -0.72 6.25
N LYS A 28 6.36 -1.94 6.76
CA LYS A 28 5.05 -2.61 6.76
C LYS A 28 4.10 -2.10 7.85
N SER A 29 4.63 -1.36 8.82
CA SER A 29 3.86 -0.72 9.89
C SER A 29 4.27 0.73 10.10
N VAL A 30 3.33 1.53 10.58
CA VAL A 30 3.53 2.87 11.15
C VAL A 30 3.09 2.85 12.60
N ASP A 31 3.94 3.34 13.49
CA ASP A 31 3.62 3.56 14.90
C ASP A 31 3.38 5.06 15.10
N LEU A 32 2.19 5.41 15.56
CA LEU A 32 1.80 6.80 15.83
C LEU A 32 2.15 7.22 17.26
N GLY A 33 2.71 6.31 18.06
CA GLY A 33 3.07 6.54 19.44
C GLY A 33 1.85 6.70 20.36
N PRO A 34 2.09 7.20 21.59
CA PRO A 34 1.03 7.49 22.54
C PRO A 34 0.25 8.76 22.14
N ALA A 35 -1.07 8.68 22.23
CA ALA A 35 -1.97 9.80 21.98
C ALA A 35 -2.76 10.14 23.25
N ASP A 36 -2.85 11.44 23.56
CA ASP A 36 -3.68 11.96 24.64
C ASP A 36 -5.16 11.94 24.20
N PRO A 37 -6.09 11.29 24.94
CA PRO A 37 -7.51 11.25 24.60
C PRO A 37 -8.18 12.63 24.51
N LYS A 38 -7.60 13.68 25.10
CA LYS A 38 -8.04 15.09 25.03
C LYS A 38 -7.14 15.94 24.13
N GLY A 39 -6.03 15.39 23.66
CA GLY A 39 -5.02 16.07 22.87
C GLY A 39 -5.37 16.22 21.39
N ALA A 40 -4.38 16.73 20.65
CA ALA A 40 -4.46 16.85 19.20
C ALA A 40 -4.31 15.49 18.51
N PRO A 41 -4.77 15.35 17.25
CA PRO A 41 -4.47 14.18 16.44
C PRO A 41 -2.96 13.96 16.27
N VAL A 42 -2.54 12.70 16.29
CA VAL A 42 -1.15 12.29 16.01
C VAL A 42 -1.04 11.82 14.56
N ALA A 43 0.11 12.03 13.93
CA ALA A 43 0.30 11.69 12.53
C ALA A 43 1.72 11.24 12.22
N GLU A 44 1.85 10.25 11.34
CA GLU A 44 3.13 9.79 10.82
C GLU A 44 3.05 9.49 9.33
N SER A 45 4.20 9.56 8.67
CA SER A 45 4.32 9.32 7.24
C SER A 45 5.09 8.04 6.96
N VAL A 46 4.55 7.21 6.07
CA VAL A 46 5.25 6.05 5.52
C VAL A 46 5.55 6.27 4.05
N ALA A 47 6.79 5.98 3.67
CA ALA A 47 7.21 5.98 2.28
C ALA A 47 6.92 4.63 1.62
N PHE A 48 6.54 4.68 0.35
CA PHE A 48 6.49 3.52 -0.54
C PHE A 48 7.21 3.85 -1.83
N VAL A 49 7.74 2.83 -2.48
CA VAL A 49 8.44 2.92 -3.77
C VAL A 49 7.62 2.22 -4.84
N ASN A 50 7.67 2.74 -6.07
CA ASN A 50 7.29 1.97 -7.24
C ASN A 50 8.44 1.04 -7.63
N ALA A 51 8.39 -0.21 -7.19
CA ALA A 51 9.38 -1.24 -7.50
C ALA A 51 9.14 -1.93 -8.85
N GLY A 52 8.18 -1.42 -9.64
CA GLY A 52 7.85 -1.91 -10.97
C GLY A 52 8.51 -1.09 -12.05
N ASP A 53 8.11 -1.34 -13.29
CA ASP A 53 8.63 -0.75 -14.53
C ASP A 53 7.55 0.06 -15.29
N GLU A 54 6.34 0.17 -14.73
CA GLU A 54 5.26 1.04 -15.22
C GLU A 54 4.80 2.04 -14.13
N PRO A 55 4.20 3.20 -14.49
CA PRO A 55 3.73 4.18 -13.52
C PRO A 55 2.70 3.64 -12.51
N LEU A 56 2.98 3.85 -11.22
CA LEU A 56 2.13 3.44 -10.11
C LEU A 56 1.17 4.56 -9.69
N VAL A 57 -0.12 4.26 -9.54
CA VAL A 57 -1.14 5.19 -9.04
C VAL A 57 -1.86 4.57 -7.86
N VAL A 58 -1.86 5.29 -6.73
CA VAL A 58 -2.73 4.97 -5.58
C VAL A 58 -4.13 5.52 -5.87
N LEU A 59 -5.12 4.62 -5.87
CA LEU A 59 -6.51 4.92 -6.23
C LEU A 59 -7.33 5.32 -5.00
N LYS A 60 -7.16 4.57 -3.91
CA LYS A 60 -7.95 4.72 -2.68
C LYS A 60 -7.21 4.13 -1.49
N VAL A 61 -7.39 4.74 -0.32
CA VAL A 61 -7.04 4.12 0.96
C VAL A 61 -8.32 3.90 1.76
N ALA A 62 -8.64 2.64 2.06
CA ALA A 62 -9.78 2.28 2.88
C ALA A 62 -9.34 2.04 4.34
N LYS A 63 -10.11 2.62 5.26
CA LYS A 63 -9.90 2.63 6.70
C LYS A 63 -11.03 1.89 7.40
N SER A 64 -10.74 1.26 8.54
CA SER A 64 -11.73 0.52 9.34
C SER A 64 -12.52 1.40 10.32
N CYS A 65 -12.06 2.62 10.60
CA CYS A 65 -12.64 3.52 11.58
C CYS A 65 -12.53 4.97 11.10
N GLU A 66 -13.52 5.80 11.43
CA GLU A 66 -13.48 7.23 11.13
C GLU A 66 -12.39 8.00 11.90
N CYS A 67 -11.89 7.43 12.99
CA CYS A 67 -10.80 7.94 13.80
C CYS A 67 -9.44 7.97 13.08
N VAL A 68 -9.28 7.25 11.97
CA VAL A 68 -8.05 7.27 11.15
C VAL A 68 -8.32 8.07 9.88
N GLN A 69 -7.34 8.85 9.43
CA GLN A 69 -7.33 9.53 8.15
C GLN A 69 -6.04 9.19 7.41
N ALA A 70 -6.10 9.19 6.08
CA ALA A 70 -4.99 8.85 5.23
C ALA A 70 -4.88 9.87 4.09
N LYS A 71 -3.72 10.51 3.96
CA LYS A 71 -3.41 11.50 2.92
C LYS A 71 -2.31 10.96 2.01
N PHE A 72 -2.56 11.02 0.70
CA PHE A 72 -1.64 10.53 -0.33
C PHE A 72 -1.80 11.33 -1.62
N SER A 73 -0.77 11.28 -2.48
CA SER A 73 -0.84 11.84 -3.82
C SER A 73 -1.58 10.91 -4.78
N LYS A 74 -2.46 11.46 -5.61
CA LYS A 74 -3.07 10.74 -6.75
C LYS A 74 -2.23 10.82 -8.03
N ARG A 75 -1.11 11.56 -8.02
CA ARG A 75 -0.20 11.63 -9.15
C ARG A 75 0.51 10.29 -9.34
N PRO A 76 0.81 9.89 -10.58
CA PRO A 76 1.65 8.72 -10.84
C PRO A 76 3.00 8.83 -10.15
N VAL A 77 3.49 7.69 -9.66
CA VAL A 77 4.84 7.49 -9.12
C VAL A 77 5.62 6.70 -10.16
N MET A 78 6.66 7.30 -10.72
CA MET A 78 7.44 6.68 -11.80
C MET A 78 8.24 5.48 -11.26
N PRO A 79 8.65 4.53 -12.13
CA PRO A 79 9.53 3.43 -11.76
C PRO A 79 10.76 3.91 -10.96
N GLY A 80 11.01 3.29 -9.80
CA GLY A 80 12.11 3.64 -8.89
C GLY A 80 11.84 4.83 -7.96
N ASP A 81 10.83 5.67 -8.25
CA ASP A 81 10.50 6.82 -7.41
C ASP A 81 9.75 6.42 -6.13
N THR A 82 9.88 7.28 -5.12
CA THR A 82 9.18 7.15 -3.84
C THR A 82 8.06 8.17 -3.69
N ALA A 83 7.00 7.77 -3.01
CA ALA A 83 5.94 8.65 -2.55
C ALA A 83 5.58 8.36 -1.08
N VAL A 84 4.77 9.24 -0.50
CA VAL A 84 4.43 9.21 0.92
C VAL A 84 2.93 9.05 1.12
N LEU A 85 2.57 8.22 2.10
CA LEU A 85 1.25 8.09 2.69
C LEU A 85 1.31 8.58 4.14
N THR A 86 0.62 9.68 4.45
CA THR A 86 0.51 10.20 5.81
C THR A 86 -0.74 9.64 6.47
N VAL A 87 -0.57 9.02 7.63
CA VAL A 87 -1.64 8.50 8.47
C VAL A 87 -1.83 9.43 9.65
N THR A 88 -3.09 9.78 9.95
CA THR A 88 -3.45 10.62 11.10
C THR A 88 -4.49 9.88 11.94
N PHE A 89 -4.31 9.86 13.25
CA PHE A 89 -5.24 9.27 14.20
C PHE A 89 -5.79 10.32 15.15
N ASN A 90 -7.12 10.36 15.29
CA ASN A 90 -7.81 11.20 16.26
C ASN A 90 -8.14 10.35 17.51
N PRO A 91 -7.49 10.61 18.66
CA PRO A 91 -7.70 9.85 19.89
C PRO A 91 -9.03 10.20 20.59
N ARG A 92 -9.70 11.29 20.19
CA ARG A 92 -10.92 11.75 20.85
C ARG A 92 -12.03 10.71 20.75
N GLY A 93 -12.58 10.33 21.90
CA GLY A 93 -13.64 9.35 22.00
C GLY A 93 -13.20 7.90 21.79
N GLN A 94 -11.90 7.65 21.59
CA GLN A 94 -11.36 6.29 21.52
C GLN A 94 -11.17 5.70 22.92
N GLN A 95 -11.15 4.37 22.99
CA GLN A 95 -10.85 3.63 24.22
C GLN A 95 -9.36 3.76 24.55
N SER A 96 -9.01 3.82 25.84
CA SER A 96 -7.63 3.77 26.30
C SER A 96 -7.00 2.41 26.03
N GLY A 97 -5.68 2.38 25.88
CA GLY A 97 -4.90 1.17 25.59
C GLY A 97 -4.35 1.12 24.17
N ASP A 98 -3.71 0.01 23.85
CA ASP A 98 -3.05 -0.19 22.56
C ASP A 98 -4.05 -0.48 21.45
N TYR A 99 -3.74 -0.04 20.25
CA TYR A 99 -4.51 -0.34 19.06
C TYR A 99 -3.62 -0.84 17.92
N LEU A 100 -4.21 -1.75 17.13
CA LEU A 100 -3.69 -2.20 15.85
C LEU A 100 -4.80 -2.07 14.81
N ARG A 101 -4.49 -1.44 13.68
CA ARG A 101 -5.43 -1.16 12.58
C ARG A 101 -4.76 -1.46 11.25
N ALA A 102 -5.55 -1.90 10.27
CA ALA A 102 -5.08 -2.11 8.91
C ALA A 102 -5.69 -1.07 7.97
N LEU A 103 -4.84 -0.42 7.17
CA LEU A 103 -5.24 0.40 6.05
C LEU A 103 -5.06 -0.39 4.75
N LYS A 104 -6.14 -0.50 3.96
CA LYS A 104 -6.12 -1.16 2.66
C LYS A 104 -5.86 -0.12 1.58
N VAL A 105 -4.69 -0.18 0.97
CA VAL A 105 -4.24 0.74 -0.07
C VAL A 105 -4.48 0.10 -1.43
N TYR A 106 -5.42 0.64 -2.18
CA TYR A 106 -5.76 0.18 -3.52
C TYR A 106 -4.96 0.94 -4.57
N ALA A 107 -4.36 0.22 -5.50
CA ALA A 107 -3.51 0.76 -6.55
C ALA A 107 -3.71 0.02 -7.88
N ASN A 108 -3.20 0.58 -8.98
CA ASN A 108 -3.21 -0.05 -10.31
C ASN A 108 -2.21 -1.22 -10.47
N THR A 109 -1.76 -1.83 -9.38
CA THR A 109 -0.88 -3.00 -9.36
C THR A 109 -1.66 -4.30 -9.64
N PRO A 110 -1.01 -5.39 -10.09
CA PRO A 110 -1.65 -6.70 -10.27
C PRO A 110 -2.35 -7.23 -9.00
N GLU A 111 -1.74 -7.05 -7.82
CA GLU A 111 -2.30 -7.44 -6.52
C GLU A 111 -3.51 -6.57 -6.11
N LYS A 112 -3.65 -5.38 -6.70
CA LYS A 112 -4.68 -4.35 -6.49
C LYS A 112 -4.78 -3.78 -5.07
N MET A 113 -4.51 -4.54 -4.01
CA MET A 113 -4.66 -4.16 -2.61
C MET A 113 -3.39 -4.45 -1.82
N HIS A 114 -2.89 -3.44 -1.12
CA HIS A 114 -1.70 -3.50 -0.25
C HIS A 114 -2.10 -3.15 1.17
N ILE A 115 -1.56 -3.85 2.16
CA ILE A 115 -1.88 -3.59 3.58
C ILE A 115 -0.76 -2.78 4.23
N LEU A 116 -1.15 -1.67 4.85
CA LEU A 116 -0.31 -0.95 5.82
C LEU A 116 -0.89 -1.14 7.22
N THR A 117 -0.09 -1.63 8.14
CA THR A 117 -0.46 -1.73 9.54
C THR A 117 -0.20 -0.40 10.26
N VAL A 118 -1.13 0.01 11.10
CA VAL A 118 -1.04 1.23 11.93
C VAL A 118 -1.21 0.82 13.37
N GLN A 119 -0.29 1.25 14.22
CA GLN A 119 -0.29 0.95 15.65
C GLN A 119 -0.06 2.21 16.49
N GLY A 120 -0.35 2.10 17.77
CA GLY A 120 -0.11 3.13 18.77
C GLY A 120 -0.89 2.84 20.05
N SER A 121 -0.96 3.81 20.94
CA SER A 121 -1.72 3.69 22.19
C SER A 121 -2.47 4.97 22.53
N VAL A 122 -3.60 4.84 23.24
CA VAL A 122 -4.36 5.97 23.78
C VAL A 122 -4.19 6.00 25.29
N GLY A 123 -3.80 7.15 25.84
CA GLY A 123 -3.66 7.35 27.27
C GLY A 123 -4.96 7.19 28.04
N THR A 124 -4.87 7.17 29.37
CA THR A 124 -6.02 7.19 30.27
C THR A 124 -6.69 8.58 30.25
N LYS A 125 -8.02 8.62 30.38
CA LYS A 125 -8.83 9.85 30.34
C LYS A 125 -8.67 10.73 31.57
#